data_AF-A0AAW1JUN8-F1
#
_entry.id   AF-A0AAW1JUN8-F1
#
_cell.length_a   1.000
_cell.length_b   1.000
_cell.length_c   1.000
_cell.angle_alpha   90.00
_cell.angle_beta   90.00
_cell.angle_gamma   90.00
#
_symmetry.space_group_name_H-M   'P 1'
#
loop_
_entity.id
_entity.type
_entity.pdbx_description
1 polymer ?
#
loop_
_entity_poly.entity_id
_entity_poly.type
_entity_poly.pdbx_seq_one_letter_code
_entity_poly.pdbx_strand_id
1 'polypeptide(L)'
;MRSRRKNLKVKFDNIKKTTKKKFANEKQEIFKTGGGSCSSVEITSTDLAIKDILTVGITGLSNLYDSDSLTVCQNNESNNTDEIHNLYTSDDLTNDCRIKINALSVVKMELIKLQQQNQILDLKLKQEEHDLKISHMKETHALKMQLLKLEIAKLKGLSE
;
A
#
# COMPACT_ATOMS: atom_id res chain seq x y z
N MET A 1 26.16 -25.65 9.02
CA MET A 1 24.84 -25.81 8.35
C MET A 1 24.36 -24.55 7.58
N ARG A 2 25.17 -23.93 6.69
CA ARG A 2 24.79 -22.72 5.92
C ARG A 2 24.22 -22.98 4.50
N SER A 3 24.06 -24.24 4.09
CA SER A 3 23.81 -24.63 2.69
C SER A 3 22.32 -24.68 2.26
N ARG A 4 21.38 -25.06 3.13
CA ARG A 4 19.96 -25.25 2.72
C ARG A 4 19.25 -23.97 2.28
N ARG A 5 19.42 -22.85 2.99
CA ARG A 5 18.70 -21.59 2.71
C ARG A 5 19.08 -20.96 1.36
N LYS A 6 20.36 -21.03 0.99
CA LYS A 6 20.85 -20.51 -0.30
C LYS A 6 20.29 -21.31 -1.48
N ASN A 7 20.20 -22.63 -1.34
CA ASN A 7 19.62 -23.51 -2.36
C ASN A 7 18.12 -23.30 -2.56
N LEU A 8 17.37 -23.06 -1.48
CA LEU A 8 15.92 -22.84 -1.59
C LEU A 8 15.60 -21.52 -2.30
N LYS A 9 16.36 -20.45 -2.00
CA LYS A 9 16.23 -19.17 -2.68
C LYS A 9 16.47 -19.30 -4.20
N VAL A 10 17.56 -19.97 -4.59
CA VAL A 10 17.88 -20.17 -6.02
C VAL A 10 16.79 -20.97 -6.73
N LYS A 11 16.26 -22.04 -6.09
CA LYS A 11 15.14 -22.79 -6.65
C LYS A 11 13.90 -21.93 -6.84
N PHE A 12 13.52 -21.16 -5.81
CA PHE A 12 12.38 -20.25 -5.92
C PHE A 12 12.57 -19.19 -7.01
N ASP A 13 13.76 -18.58 -7.09
CA ASP A 13 14.07 -17.57 -8.11
C ASP A 13 13.99 -18.16 -9.53
N ASN A 14 14.40 -19.42 -9.71
CA ASN A 14 14.25 -20.12 -10.98
C ASN A 14 12.78 -20.35 -11.33
N ILE A 15 11.97 -20.86 -10.39
CA ILE A 15 10.54 -21.10 -10.64
C ILE A 15 9.84 -19.76 -10.92
N LYS A 16 10.13 -18.71 -10.15
CA LYS A 16 9.63 -17.35 -10.38
C LYS A 16 9.95 -16.85 -11.80
N LYS A 17 11.17 -17.06 -12.29
CA LYS A 17 11.56 -16.66 -13.65
C LYS A 17 10.79 -17.46 -14.70
N THR A 18 10.68 -18.78 -14.53
CA THR A 18 9.94 -19.62 -15.48
C THR A 18 8.47 -19.27 -15.51
N THR A 19 7.83 -19.08 -14.35
CA THR A 19 6.43 -18.71 -14.24
C THR A 19 6.15 -17.35 -14.91
N LYS A 20 6.99 -16.34 -14.69
CA LYS A 20 6.87 -15.04 -15.39
C LYS A 20 6.91 -15.19 -16.91
N LYS A 21 7.81 -16.03 -17.42
CA LYS A 21 7.91 -16.30 -18.86
C LYS A 21 6.66 -17.01 -19.38
N LYS A 22 6.13 -17.99 -18.65
CA LYS A 22 4.90 -18.69 -19.04
C LYS A 22 3.71 -17.74 -19.17
N PHE A 23 3.47 -16.87 -18.18
CA PHE A 23 2.37 -15.89 -18.24
C PHE A 23 2.58 -14.81 -19.30
N ALA A 24 3.83 -14.43 -19.57
CA ALA A 24 4.12 -13.52 -20.68
C ALA A 24 3.79 -14.15 -22.03
N ASN A 25 4.15 -15.42 -22.24
CA ASN A 25 3.82 -16.17 -23.45
C ASN A 25 2.30 -16.38 -23.59
N GLU A 26 1.60 -16.71 -22.51
CA GLU A 26 0.12 -16.83 -22.52
C GLU A 26 -0.52 -15.51 -22.98
N LYS A 27 -0.10 -14.37 -22.41
CA LYS A 27 -0.58 -13.06 -22.86
C LYS A 27 -0.25 -12.80 -24.33
N GLN A 28 0.99 -13.09 -24.73
CA GLN A 28 1.42 -12.93 -26.10
C GLN A 28 0.53 -13.75 -27.06
N GLU A 29 0.13 -14.95 -26.66
CA GLU A 29 -0.76 -15.80 -27.42
C GLU A 29 -2.20 -15.28 -27.44
N ILE A 30 -2.71 -14.76 -26.33
CA ILE A 30 -4.07 -14.20 -26.21
C ILE A 30 -4.20 -12.95 -27.07
N PHE A 31 -3.28 -11.99 -26.90
CA PHE A 31 -3.32 -10.70 -27.59
C PHE A 31 -2.73 -10.77 -29.01
N LYS A 32 -2.11 -11.90 -29.38
CA LYS A 32 -1.40 -12.10 -30.66
C LYS A 32 -0.39 -10.99 -30.95
N THR A 33 0.23 -10.46 -29.90
CA THR A 33 1.26 -9.41 -29.98
C THR A 33 2.65 -10.03 -29.97
N GLY A 34 3.71 -9.25 -30.26
CA GLY A 34 5.10 -9.73 -30.25
C GLY A 34 5.45 -10.61 -31.46
N GLY A 35 6.45 -10.19 -32.24
CA GLY A 35 6.79 -10.79 -33.54
C GLY A 35 7.50 -12.16 -33.52
N GLY A 36 7.06 -13.10 -32.69
CA GLY A 36 7.60 -14.46 -32.61
C GLY A 36 6.51 -15.52 -32.63
N SER A 37 6.88 -16.77 -32.97
CA SER A 37 5.96 -17.91 -32.92
C SER A 37 5.52 -18.18 -31.48
N CYS A 38 4.26 -17.90 -31.18
CA CYS A 38 3.70 -18.17 -29.86
C CYS A 38 3.18 -19.61 -29.81
N SER A 39 3.74 -20.41 -28.92
CA SER A 39 3.26 -21.77 -28.61
C SER A 39 2.43 -21.74 -27.33
N SER A 40 1.32 -22.48 -27.31
CA SER A 40 0.50 -22.59 -26.10
C SER A 40 1.30 -23.14 -24.92
N VAL A 41 1.15 -22.49 -23.77
CA VAL A 41 1.89 -22.81 -22.56
C VAL A 41 0.94 -23.33 -21.50
N GLU A 42 1.18 -24.56 -21.05
CA GLU A 42 0.43 -25.15 -19.95
C GLU A 42 0.82 -24.49 -18.61
N ILE A 43 -0.15 -23.85 -17.98
CA ILE A 43 -0.03 -23.24 -16.65
C ILE A 43 -0.35 -24.30 -15.61
N THR A 44 0.63 -24.58 -14.74
CA THR A 44 0.50 -25.59 -13.69
C THR A 44 -0.01 -24.94 -12.40
N SER A 45 -0.56 -25.72 -11.46
CA SER A 45 -1.02 -25.22 -10.15
C SER A 45 0.07 -24.47 -9.37
N THR A 46 1.33 -24.86 -9.51
CA THR A 46 2.48 -24.16 -8.92
C THR A 46 2.69 -22.77 -9.51
N ASP A 47 2.40 -22.57 -10.80
CA ASP A 47 2.51 -21.28 -11.47
C ASP A 47 1.45 -20.31 -10.96
N LEU A 48 0.22 -20.80 -10.71
CA LEU A 48 -0.86 -20.02 -10.09
C LEU A 48 -0.48 -19.59 -8.67
N ALA A 49 0.05 -20.49 -7.84
CA ALA A 49 0.50 -20.13 -6.50
C ALA A 49 1.58 -19.03 -6.50
N ILE A 50 2.50 -19.06 -7.48
CA ILE A 50 3.53 -18.03 -7.64
C ILE A 50 2.94 -16.72 -8.18
N LYS A 51 1.93 -16.79 -9.04
CA LYS A 51 1.16 -15.63 -9.50
C LYS A 51 0.50 -14.94 -8.32
N ASP A 52 -0.12 -15.68 -7.42
CA ASP A 52 -0.79 -15.11 -6.24
C ASP A 52 0.21 -14.41 -5.31
N ILE A 53 1.38 -15.01 -5.08
CA ILE A 53 2.44 -14.42 -4.24
C ILE A 53 3.00 -13.12 -4.84
N LEU A 54 3.11 -13.01 -6.17
CA LEU A 54 3.75 -11.87 -6.83
C LEU A 54 2.75 -10.82 -7.33
N THR A 55 1.48 -11.20 -7.47
CA THR A 55 0.33 -10.42 -7.89
C THR A 55 0.65 -9.51 -9.10
N VAL A 56 0.94 -8.22 -8.82
CA VAL A 56 1.20 -7.17 -9.81
C VAL A 56 2.47 -7.46 -10.64
N GLY A 57 3.47 -8.14 -10.05
CA GLY A 57 4.74 -8.41 -10.71
C GLY A 57 4.69 -9.40 -11.88
N ILE A 58 3.54 -10.06 -12.09
CA ILE A 58 3.26 -10.98 -13.21
C ILE A 58 2.19 -10.40 -14.14
N THR A 59 1.08 -9.89 -13.59
CA THR A 59 -0.04 -9.40 -14.42
C THR A 59 0.18 -8.01 -14.99
N GLY A 60 1.11 -7.22 -14.43
CA GLY A 60 1.24 -5.81 -14.77
C GLY A 60 0.12 -4.97 -14.15
N LEU A 61 0.17 -3.66 -14.39
CA LEU A 61 -0.88 -2.72 -13.99
C LEU A 61 -1.95 -2.67 -15.08
N SER A 62 -3.22 -2.76 -14.69
CA SER A 62 -4.33 -2.53 -15.61
C SER A 62 -4.43 -1.04 -15.91
N ASN A 63 -4.34 -0.64 -17.18
CA ASN A 63 -4.59 0.72 -17.60
C ASN A 63 -6.08 0.90 -17.90
N LEU A 64 -6.71 1.95 -17.36
CA LEU A 64 -8.12 2.26 -17.64
C LEU A 64 -8.36 2.79 -19.06
N TYR A 65 -7.29 3.21 -19.74
CA TYR A 65 -7.35 3.76 -21.09
C TYR A 65 -6.85 2.77 -22.15
N ASP A 66 -6.68 1.49 -21.79
CA ASP A 66 -6.27 0.46 -22.74
C ASP A 66 -7.45 0.03 -23.61
N SER A 67 -7.27 0.09 -24.93
CA SER A 67 -8.34 -0.13 -25.90
C SER A 67 -8.56 -1.61 -26.24
N ASP A 68 -7.68 -2.49 -25.76
CA ASP A 68 -7.64 -3.93 -26.01
C ASP A 68 -7.77 -4.78 -24.71
N SER A 69 -8.20 -4.16 -23.60
CA SER A 69 -8.41 -4.86 -22.32
C SER A 69 -9.55 -5.89 -22.44
N LEU A 70 -9.18 -7.17 -22.54
CA LEU A 70 -10.11 -8.29 -22.51
C LEU A 70 -10.62 -8.50 -21.09
N THR A 71 -11.85 -8.05 -20.80
CA THR A 71 -12.54 -8.43 -19.56
C THR A 71 -12.85 -9.92 -19.64
N VAL A 72 -12.10 -10.74 -18.90
CA VAL A 72 -12.42 -12.16 -18.72
C VAL A 72 -13.70 -12.26 -17.91
N CYS A 73 -14.84 -12.38 -18.60
CA CYS A 73 -16.07 -12.88 -18.00
C CYS A 73 -15.76 -14.29 -17.48
N GLN A 74 -15.80 -14.46 -16.16
CA GLN A 74 -15.69 -15.78 -15.55
C GLN A 74 -16.92 -16.59 -15.95
N ASN A 75 -16.77 -17.45 -16.96
CA ASN A 75 -17.75 -18.46 -17.30
C ASN A 75 -17.78 -19.50 -16.17
N ASN A 76 -18.81 -19.45 -15.34
CA ASN A 76 -19.32 -20.64 -14.66
C ASN A 76 -20.67 -20.97 -15.31
N GLU A 77 -20.72 -22.12 -15.96
CA GLU A 77 -21.84 -22.64 -16.71
C GLU A 77 -23.11 -22.80 -15.86
N SER A 78 -24.26 -22.42 -16.40
CA SER A 78 -25.49 -23.22 -16.38
C SER A 78 -26.49 -22.66 -17.40
N ASN A 79 -26.90 -23.56 -18.28
CA ASN A 79 -27.78 -23.34 -19.42
C ASN A 79 -29.20 -22.92 -19.00
N ASN A 80 -29.77 -21.91 -19.67
CA ASN A 80 -31.12 -22.01 -20.23
C ASN A 80 -31.38 -20.89 -21.25
N THR A 81 -31.83 -21.29 -22.43
CA THR A 81 -32.31 -20.42 -23.49
C THR A 81 -33.72 -19.92 -23.19
N ASP A 82 -34.00 -18.75 -23.76
CA ASP A 82 -35.31 -18.14 -24.03
C ASP A 82 -35.93 -17.26 -22.92
N GLU A 83 -36.34 -16.06 -23.36
CA GLU A 83 -37.04 -14.97 -22.65
C GLU A 83 -36.20 -13.96 -21.86
N ILE A 84 -35.51 -13.02 -22.55
CA ILE A 84 -35.56 -11.59 -22.16
C ILE A 84 -35.60 -10.75 -23.45
N HIS A 85 -36.79 -10.57 -24.01
CA HIS A 85 -37.07 -9.40 -24.82
C HIS A 85 -37.41 -8.25 -23.86
N ASN A 86 -36.75 -7.11 -24.08
CA ASN A 86 -37.16 -5.78 -23.64
C ASN A 86 -36.75 -5.31 -22.22
N LEU A 87 -35.58 -4.69 -22.11
CA LEU A 87 -35.48 -3.36 -21.48
C LEU A 87 -34.17 -2.64 -21.87
N TYR A 88 -34.01 -2.32 -23.17
CA TYR A 88 -33.16 -1.19 -23.55
C TYR A 88 -33.95 0.10 -23.28
N THR A 89 -34.14 0.44 -22.01
CA THR A 89 -34.40 1.83 -21.62
C THR A 89 -33.07 2.56 -21.64
N SER A 90 -32.89 3.31 -22.73
CA SER A 90 -32.14 4.56 -22.83
C SER A 90 -31.43 5.04 -21.55
N ASP A 91 -30.10 5.02 -21.62
CA ASP A 91 -29.22 6.12 -21.21
C ASP A 91 -29.45 6.78 -19.84
N ASP A 92 -28.81 6.25 -18.80
CA ASP A 92 -28.24 7.12 -17.74
C ASP A 92 -26.96 6.55 -17.08
N LEU A 93 -25.96 6.20 -17.89
CA LEU A 93 -24.58 5.95 -17.41
C LEU A 93 -23.90 7.23 -16.86
N THR A 94 -24.51 8.40 -17.10
CA THR A 94 -24.00 9.70 -16.66
C THR A 94 -24.19 9.88 -15.16
N ASN A 95 -25.30 9.40 -14.60
CA ASN A 95 -25.60 9.56 -13.18
C ASN A 95 -24.71 8.67 -12.27
N ASP A 96 -24.44 7.42 -12.65
CA ASP A 96 -23.59 6.50 -11.85
C ASP A 96 -22.12 6.98 -11.80
N CYS A 97 -21.56 7.43 -12.93
CA CYS A 97 -20.22 8.01 -12.97
C CYS A 97 -20.15 9.30 -12.14
N ARG A 98 -21.16 10.17 -12.21
CA ARG A 98 -21.21 11.44 -11.48
C ARG A 98 -21.32 11.22 -9.97
N ILE A 99 -22.12 10.25 -9.52
CA ILE A 99 -22.23 9.86 -8.11
C ILE A 99 -20.88 9.33 -7.60
N LYS A 100 -20.21 8.43 -8.34
CA LYS A 100 -18.89 7.89 -7.98
C LYS A 100 -17.80 8.97 -7.93
N ILE A 101 -17.78 9.90 -8.89
CA ILE A 101 -16.85 11.03 -8.91
C ILE A 101 -17.09 11.95 -7.70
N ASN A 102 -18.36 12.23 -7.37
CA ASN A 102 -18.70 13.06 -6.22
C ASN A 102 -18.31 12.37 -4.91
N ALA A 103 -18.57 11.08 -4.75
CA ALA A 103 -18.17 10.31 -3.58
C ALA A 103 -16.64 10.28 -3.42
N LEU A 104 -15.91 10.05 -4.51
CA LEU A 104 -14.45 10.07 -4.51
C LEU A 104 -13.89 11.46 -4.15
N SER A 105 -14.52 12.52 -4.65
CA SER A 105 -14.19 13.91 -4.31
C SER A 105 -14.36 14.19 -2.82
N VAL A 106 -15.46 13.73 -2.21
CA VAL A 106 -15.73 13.88 -0.77
C VAL A 106 -14.67 13.16 0.07
N VAL A 107 -14.38 11.90 -0.23
CA VAL A 107 -13.37 11.11 0.49
C VAL A 107 -11.98 11.74 0.36
N LYS A 108 -11.64 12.24 -0.83
CA LYS A 108 -10.36 12.94 -1.06
C LYS A 108 -10.27 14.23 -0.25
N MET A 109 -11.35 15.00 -0.17
CA MET A 109 -11.41 16.21 0.65
C MET A 109 -11.27 15.90 2.14
N GLU A 110 -11.90 14.83 2.62
CA GLU A 110 -11.76 14.38 4.01
C GLU A 110 -10.33 13.93 4.32
N LEU A 111 -9.69 13.19 3.41
CA LEU A 111 -8.30 12.79 3.54
C LEU A 111 -7.35 14.01 3.65
N ILE A 112 -7.56 15.03 2.83
CA ILE A 112 -6.77 16.27 2.88
C ILE A 112 -6.94 16.96 4.25
N LYS A 113 -8.16 17.02 4.78
CA LYS A 113 -8.43 17.59 6.11
C LYS A 113 -7.70 16.81 7.20
N LEU A 114 -7.76 15.48 7.16
CA LEU A 114 -7.05 14.62 8.12
C LEU A 114 -5.53 14.81 8.05
N GLN A 115 -4.97 14.93 6.84
CA GLN A 115 -3.54 15.21 6.67
C GLN A 115 -3.14 16.57 7.27
N GLN A 116 -3.95 17.61 7.06
CA GLN A 116 -3.72 18.93 7.66
C GLN A 116 -3.82 18.89 9.18
N GLN A 117 -4.81 18.18 9.72
CA GLN A 117 -4.97 18.01 11.16
C GLN A 117 -3.78 17.28 11.79
N ASN A 118 -3.28 16.21 11.15
CA ASN A 118 -2.10 15.49 11.62
C ASN A 118 -0.85 16.38 11.65
N GLN A 119 -0.64 17.20 10.61
CA GLN A 119 0.49 18.16 10.59
C GLN A 119 0.39 19.18 11.73
N ILE A 120 -0.81 19.68 12.02
CA ILE A 120 -1.04 20.61 13.13
C ILE A 120 -0.77 19.92 14.47
N LEU A 121 -1.24 18.69 14.66
CA LEU A 121 -1.02 17.92 15.88
C LEU A 121 0.46 17.63 16.11
N ASP A 122 1.20 17.25 15.07
CA ASP A 122 2.66 17.02 15.17
C ASP A 122 3.41 18.28 15.59
N LEU A 123 3.03 19.45 15.06
CA LEU A 123 3.63 20.73 15.46
C LEU A 123 3.29 21.08 16.91
N LYS A 124 2.05 20.87 17.35
CA LYS A 124 1.64 21.11 18.74
C LYS A 124 2.39 20.21 19.72
N LEU A 125 2.51 18.93 19.41
CA LEU A 125 3.22 17.98 20.26
C LEU A 125 4.68 18.38 20.44
N LYS A 126 5.37 18.76 19.34
CA LYS A 126 6.76 19.25 19.40
C LYS A 126 6.91 20.49 20.26
N GLN A 127 5.93 21.40 20.20
CA GLN A 127 5.94 22.61 21.02
C GLN A 127 5.74 22.28 22.51
N GLU A 128 4.79 21.41 22.84
CA GLU A 128 4.54 20.97 24.21
C GLU A 128 5.76 20.26 24.82
N GLU A 129 6.42 19.37 24.05
CA GLU A 129 7.65 18.69 24.48
C GLU A 129 8.78 19.69 24.76
N HIS A 130 8.96 20.68 23.88
CA HIS A 130 9.94 21.73 24.07
C HIS A 130 9.67 22.53 25.35
N ASP A 131 8.41 22.91 25.59
CA ASP A 131 8.03 23.73 26.74
C ASP A 131 8.17 22.95 28.05
N LEU A 132 7.81 21.66 28.07
CA LEU A 132 8.07 20.76 29.19
C LEU A 132 9.57 20.65 29.49
N LYS A 133 10.41 20.51 28.46
CA LYS A 133 11.86 20.43 28.62
C LYS A 133 12.44 21.71 29.23
N ILE A 134 11.98 22.88 28.77
CA ILE A 134 12.40 24.17 29.34
C ILE A 134 11.95 24.31 30.78
N SER A 135 10.71 23.92 31.10
CA SER A 135 10.18 23.96 32.47
C SER A 135 11.01 23.09 33.42
N HIS A 136 11.27 21.84 33.02
CA HIS A 136 12.09 20.91 33.79
C HIS A 136 13.53 21.44 33.99
N MET A 137 14.13 22.04 32.96
CA MET A 137 15.46 22.64 33.07
C MET A 137 15.50 23.82 34.04
N LYS A 138 14.45 24.65 34.07
CA LYS A 138 14.35 25.77 35.03
C LYS A 138 14.20 25.26 36.46
N GLU A 139 13.36 24.25 36.68
CA GLU A 139 13.13 23.67 38.01
C GLU A 139 14.39 22.99 38.55
N THR A 140 15.06 22.18 37.74
CA THR A 140 16.32 21.52 38.12
C THR A 140 17.41 22.54 38.44
N HIS A 141 17.53 23.63 37.66
CA HIS A 141 18.45 24.72 37.96
C HIS A 141 18.09 25.41 39.28
N ALA A 142 16.81 25.67 39.54
CA ALA A 142 16.35 26.30 40.77
C ALA A 142 16.67 25.45 42.01
N LEU A 143 16.40 24.14 41.95
CA LEU A 143 16.74 23.20 43.02
C LEU A 143 18.25 23.15 43.27
N LYS A 144 19.06 23.11 42.21
CA LYS A 144 20.53 23.14 42.32
C LYS A 144 21.02 24.42 43.01
N MET A 145 20.43 25.57 42.69
CA MET A 145 20.76 26.84 43.35
C MET A 145 20.35 26.85 44.83
N GLN A 146 19.21 26.25 45.18
CA GLN A 146 18.79 26.13 46.58
C GLN A 146 19.73 25.22 47.38
N LEU A 147 20.12 24.07 46.82
CA LEU A 147 21.09 23.16 47.43
C LEU A 147 22.43 23.86 47.70
N LEU A 148 22.96 24.58 46.70
CA LEU A 148 24.19 25.37 46.85
C LEU A 148 24.08 26.41 47.97
N LYS A 149 22.95 27.11 48.07
CA LYS A 149 22.71 28.09 49.16
C LYS A 149 22.71 27.42 50.53
N LEU A 150 22.03 26.28 50.67
CA LEU A 150 21.98 25.53 51.93
C LEU A 150 23.36 24.98 52.33
N GLU A 151 24.13 24.51 51.37
CA GLU A 151 25.49 23.99 51.60
C GLU A 151 26.44 25.10 52.07
N ILE A 152 26.38 26.28 51.44
CA ILE A 152 27.13 27.47 51.89
C ILE A 152 26.71 27.88 53.31
N ALA A 153 25.40 27.89 53.60
CA ALA A 153 24.91 28.24 54.94
C ALA A 153 25.40 27.27 56.02
N LYS A 154 25.40 25.96 55.72
CA LYS A 154 25.91 24.92 56.62
C LYS A 154 27.40 25.08 56.89
N LEU A 155 28.20 25.36 55.86
CA LEU A 155 29.65 25.59 56.00
C LEU A 155 29.96 26.84 56.84
N LYS A 156 29.19 27.92 56.67
CA LYS A 156 29.32 29.13 57.48
C LYS A 156 28.96 28.92 58.95
N GLY A 157 27.96 28.10 59.24
CA GLY A 157 27.59 27.74 60.62
C GLY A 157 28.53 26.72 61.30
N LEU A 158 29.48 26.14 60.56
CA LEU A 158 30.52 25.24 61.07
C LEU A 158 31.88 25.94 61.29
N SER A 159 31.99 27.24 60.97
CA SER A 159 33.23 28.02 61.11
C SER A 159 33.23 29.01 62.29
N GLU A 160 32.35 28.83 63.26
CA GLU A 160 32.38 29.48 64.59
C GLU A 160 32.77 28.45 65.65
#